data_AF-A0A7X9PKG6-F1
#
_entry.id   AF-A0A7X9PKG6-F1
#
_cell.length_a   1.000
_cell.length_b   1.000
_cell.length_c   1.000
_cell.angle_alpha   90.00
_cell.angle_beta   90.00
_cell.angle_gamma   90.00
#
_symmetry.space_group_name_H-M   'P 1'
#
loop_
_entity.id
_entity.type
_entity.pdbx_description
1 polymer ?
#
loop_
_entity_poly.entity_id
_entity_poly.type
_entity_poly.pdbx_seq_one_letter_code
_entity_poly.pdbx_strand_id
1 'polypeptide(L)'
;MVLCFESENYFFYLNNLKIKPEYENNPKINELIDALNQLFNFKIISIYNETVSHTKNWIYKFDYSDPLPPDSEPNKMVIFKCVFNNNYFENIVQSPDKLTTGSPIYEISKKIELILKQFFLTSNGDEIINFKIYSTGKYNEILRYKKKRKYSNQFVMPHQNSNTSKIEEIFKNALQNNKIEFDEQYEILSNDKTLSIVDFHIKNTKILIYCDGYKFHSDESTMLKDKKQDRLLQYYGYKVLRFMGSEIVGNIDECIMEVNLFIRKFGCNS
;
A
#
# COMPACT_ATOMS: atom_id res chain seq x y z
N MET A 1 -10.79 -12.90 -12.59
CA MET A 1 -10.77 -11.43 -12.74
C MET A 1 -10.62 -10.83 -11.36
N VAL A 2 -9.87 -9.74 -11.20
CA VAL A 2 -9.62 -9.08 -9.92
C VAL A 2 -9.96 -7.60 -10.06
N LEU A 3 -10.83 -7.10 -9.18
CA LEU A 3 -11.06 -5.67 -9.00
C LEU A 3 -10.34 -5.22 -7.75
N CYS A 4 -9.57 -4.14 -7.83
CA CYS A 4 -8.91 -3.56 -6.68
C CYS A 4 -9.45 -2.16 -6.38
N PHE A 5 -9.87 -1.98 -5.13
CA PHE A 5 -10.35 -0.73 -4.58
C PHE A 5 -9.32 -0.17 -3.62
N GLU A 6 -9.13 1.15 -3.62
CA GLU A 6 -8.15 1.85 -2.80
C GLU A 6 -8.70 3.19 -2.27
N SER A 7 -8.34 3.50 -1.03
CA SER A 7 -8.43 4.81 -0.40
C SER A 7 -7.03 5.20 0.13
N GLU A 8 -6.89 6.32 0.84
CA GLU A 8 -5.58 6.76 1.36
C GLU A 8 -4.78 5.68 2.11
N ASN A 9 -5.45 4.90 2.98
CA ASN A 9 -4.81 3.89 3.83
C ASN A 9 -5.43 2.49 3.72
N TYR A 10 -6.44 2.24 2.88
CA TYR A 10 -7.09 0.93 2.78
C TYR A 10 -7.18 0.43 1.33
N PHE A 11 -7.18 -0.89 1.18
CA PHE A 11 -7.45 -1.56 -0.08
C PHE A 11 -8.26 -2.83 0.15
N PHE A 12 -9.04 -3.23 -0.84
CA PHE A 12 -9.66 -4.55 -0.86
C PHE A 12 -9.84 -5.05 -2.29
N TYR A 13 -10.16 -6.33 -2.42
CA TYR A 13 -10.35 -7.00 -3.70
C TYR A 13 -11.72 -7.65 -3.77
N LEU A 14 -12.28 -7.68 -4.98
CA LEU A 14 -13.39 -8.56 -5.34
C LEU A 14 -12.89 -9.54 -6.39
N ASN A 15 -13.07 -10.84 -6.14
CA ASN A 15 -12.45 -11.93 -6.91
C ASN A 15 -13.48 -12.85 -7.58
N ASN A 16 -14.69 -12.95 -7.02
CA ASN A 16 -15.76 -13.86 -7.44
C ASN A 16 -16.74 -13.23 -8.43
N LEU A 17 -16.37 -12.09 -9.02
CA LEU A 17 -17.18 -11.35 -9.97
C LEU A 17 -16.47 -11.28 -11.32
N LYS A 18 -17.26 -11.31 -12.39
CA LYS A 18 -16.82 -11.08 -13.77
C LYS A 18 -17.63 -9.92 -14.35
N ILE A 19 -16.98 -8.97 -15.03
CA ILE A 19 -17.67 -7.84 -15.65
C ILE A 19 -18.50 -8.39 -16.82
N LYS A 20 -19.71 -7.86 -17.01
CA LYS A 20 -20.50 -8.22 -18.19
C LYS A 20 -19.78 -7.71 -19.46
N PRO A 21 -19.71 -8.51 -20.55
CA PRO A 21 -18.89 -8.20 -21.72
C PRO A 21 -19.11 -6.79 -22.32
N GLU A 22 -20.33 -6.26 -22.23
CA GLU A 22 -20.69 -4.93 -22.70
C GLU A 22 -19.98 -3.78 -21.96
N TYR A 23 -19.46 -4.01 -20.75
CA TYR A 23 -18.73 -3.02 -19.95
C TYR A 23 -17.21 -3.17 -20.03
N GLU A 24 -16.68 -4.16 -20.76
CA GLU A 24 -15.23 -4.37 -20.89
C GLU A 24 -14.53 -3.34 -21.79
N ASN A 25 -15.30 -2.56 -22.58
CA ASN A 25 -14.77 -1.57 -23.52
C ASN A 25 -14.91 -0.12 -23.01
N ASN A 26 -13.96 0.74 -23.36
CA ASN A 26 -14.03 2.20 -23.18
C ASN A 26 -15.02 2.77 -24.22
N PRO A 27 -16.20 3.32 -23.86
CA PRO A 27 -16.46 4.18 -22.69
C PRO A 27 -17.31 3.59 -21.55
N LYS A 28 -17.97 2.43 -21.75
CA LYS A 28 -18.89 1.86 -20.75
C LYS A 28 -18.21 1.44 -19.46
N ILE A 29 -16.92 1.11 -19.52
CA ILE A 29 -16.13 0.84 -18.32
C ILE A 29 -16.11 2.04 -17.34
N ASN A 30 -16.22 3.27 -17.82
CA ASN A 30 -16.25 4.46 -16.95
C ASN A 30 -17.56 4.55 -16.16
N GLU A 31 -18.69 4.16 -16.74
CA GLU A 31 -19.98 4.08 -16.06
C GLU A 31 -19.91 3.08 -14.88
N LEU A 32 -19.28 1.93 -15.11
CA LEU A 32 -19.00 0.94 -14.07
C LEU A 32 -18.13 1.54 -12.95
N ILE A 33 -17.03 2.20 -13.33
CA ILE A 33 -16.08 2.78 -12.38
C ILE A 33 -16.75 3.83 -11.51
N ASP A 34 -17.54 4.73 -12.10
CA ASP A 34 -18.23 5.79 -11.38
C ASP A 34 -19.28 5.23 -10.41
N ALA A 35 -20.08 4.25 -10.86
CA ALA A 35 -21.08 3.61 -10.01
C ALA A 35 -20.44 2.92 -8.79
N LEU A 36 -19.32 2.21 -8.99
CA LEU A 36 -18.63 1.53 -7.90
C LEU A 36 -17.88 2.49 -6.98
N ASN A 37 -17.26 3.53 -7.53
CA ASN A 37 -16.62 4.57 -6.73
C ASN A 37 -17.62 5.25 -5.79
N GLN A 38 -18.81 5.55 -6.31
CA GLN A 38 -19.90 6.15 -5.53
C GLN A 38 -20.45 5.18 -4.48
N LEU A 39 -20.60 3.89 -4.82
CA LEU A 39 -21.13 2.88 -3.91
C LEU A 39 -20.20 2.64 -2.71
N PHE A 40 -18.91 2.39 -2.97
CA PHE A 40 -17.98 2.00 -1.93
C PHE A 40 -17.36 3.18 -1.20
N ASN A 41 -17.35 4.37 -1.82
CA ASN A 41 -16.55 5.52 -1.39
C ASN A 41 -15.03 5.20 -1.37
N PHE A 42 -14.63 4.32 -2.27
CA PHE A 42 -13.24 3.94 -2.56
C PHE A 42 -13.01 4.14 -4.06
N LYS A 43 -11.77 4.41 -4.49
CA LYS A 43 -11.45 4.45 -5.92
C LYS A 43 -11.11 3.05 -6.42
N ILE A 44 -11.69 2.65 -7.54
CA ILE A 44 -11.15 1.53 -8.30
C ILE A 44 -9.80 1.95 -8.87
N ILE A 45 -8.75 1.22 -8.51
CA ILE A 45 -7.40 1.49 -9.02
C ILE A 45 -7.01 0.60 -10.19
N SER A 46 -7.59 -0.59 -10.26
CA SER A 46 -7.30 -1.52 -11.33
C SER A 46 -8.35 -2.60 -11.48
N ILE A 47 -8.54 -3.01 -12.72
CA ILE A 47 -9.31 -4.18 -13.10
C ILE A 47 -8.40 -5.00 -14.02
N TYR A 48 -8.19 -6.27 -13.69
CA TYR A 48 -7.35 -7.14 -14.53
C TYR A 48 -7.78 -8.61 -14.45
N ASN A 49 -7.45 -9.36 -15.49
CA ASN A 49 -7.47 -10.81 -15.47
C ASN A 49 -6.06 -11.32 -15.19
N GLU A 50 -5.93 -12.25 -14.24
CA GLU A 50 -4.66 -12.91 -13.95
C GLU A 50 -4.66 -14.29 -14.61
N THR A 51 -3.62 -14.58 -15.40
CA THR A 51 -3.44 -15.89 -16.02
C THR A 51 -2.89 -16.89 -15.00
N VAL A 52 -2.92 -18.19 -15.35
CA VAL A 52 -2.28 -19.25 -14.56
C VAL A 52 -0.77 -18.99 -14.36
N SER A 53 -0.13 -18.24 -15.26
CA SER A 53 1.26 -17.81 -15.18
C SER A 53 1.47 -16.49 -14.40
N HIS A 54 0.50 -16.04 -13.61
CA HIS A 54 0.54 -14.78 -12.86
C HIS A 54 0.74 -13.52 -13.71
N THR A 55 0.39 -13.59 -15.00
CA THR A 55 0.46 -12.44 -15.91
C THR A 55 -0.84 -11.65 -15.81
N LYS A 56 -0.73 -10.32 -15.64
CA LYS A 56 -1.88 -9.42 -15.50
C LYS A 56 -2.27 -8.81 -16.84
N ASN A 57 -3.46 -9.15 -17.30
CA ASN A 57 -4.12 -8.54 -18.46
C ASN A 57 -5.03 -7.42 -17.96
N TRP A 58 -4.55 -6.17 -18.06
CA TRP A 58 -5.26 -5.00 -17.53
C TRP A 58 -6.45 -4.61 -18.41
N ILE A 59 -7.62 -4.47 -17.79
CA ILE A 59 -8.84 -3.91 -18.37
C ILE A 59 -8.92 -2.42 -18.05
N TYR A 60 -8.54 -2.05 -16.83
CA TYR A 60 -8.51 -0.67 -16.37
C TYR A 60 -7.36 -0.44 -15.39
N LYS A 61 -6.79 0.77 -15.43
CA LYS A 61 -5.77 1.25 -14.51
C LYS A 61 -6.02 2.73 -14.22
N PHE A 62 -6.13 3.05 -12.93
CA PHE A 62 -6.35 4.41 -12.46
C PHE A 62 -5.11 5.29 -12.66
N ASP A 63 -5.36 6.55 -12.99
CA ASP A 63 -4.33 7.57 -13.03
C ASP A 63 -4.15 8.18 -11.64
N TYR A 64 -2.98 7.96 -11.05
CA TYR A 64 -2.63 8.48 -9.74
C TYR A 64 -2.34 9.99 -9.73
N SER A 65 -2.53 10.69 -10.86
CA SER A 65 -2.65 12.15 -10.86
C SER A 65 -3.83 12.63 -10.02
N ASP A 66 -4.90 11.82 -9.93
CA ASP A 66 -6.09 12.12 -9.14
C ASP A 66 -5.91 11.64 -7.69
N PRO A 67 -6.30 12.47 -6.69
CA PRO A 67 -6.20 12.07 -5.30
C PRO A 67 -7.15 10.91 -4.99
N LEU A 68 -6.69 10.00 -4.13
CA LEU A 68 -7.54 8.95 -3.56
C LEU A 68 -8.53 9.56 -2.55
N PRO A 69 -9.70 8.91 -2.33
CA PRO A 69 -10.63 9.34 -1.30
C PRO A 69 -9.96 9.29 0.08
N PRO A 70 -10.14 10.32 0.93
CA PRO A 70 -9.62 10.31 2.28
C PRO A 70 -10.32 9.26 3.12
N ASP A 71 -9.60 8.71 4.08
CA ASP A 71 -10.22 7.81 5.05
C ASP A 71 -10.98 8.60 6.10
N SER A 72 -12.30 8.56 6.04
CA SER A 72 -13.14 8.86 7.20
C SER A 72 -12.67 8.06 8.43
N GLU A 73 -12.90 8.57 9.65
CA GLU A 73 -12.52 7.94 10.94
C GLU A 73 -12.35 6.41 10.87
N PRO A 74 -11.11 5.89 10.87
CA PRO A 74 -10.80 4.47 10.62
C PRO A 74 -11.60 3.48 11.47
N ASN A 75 -11.93 3.86 12.70
CA ASN A 75 -12.67 3.05 13.66
C ASN A 75 -14.16 2.89 13.31
N LYS A 76 -14.66 3.63 12.31
CA LYS A 76 -16.05 3.61 11.85
C LYS A 76 -16.26 2.90 10.51
N MET A 77 -15.19 2.42 9.87
CA MET A 77 -15.27 1.57 8.67
C MET A 77 -16.06 0.29 8.97
N VAL A 78 -16.83 -0.22 8.00
CA VAL A 78 -17.64 -1.43 8.14
C VAL A 78 -17.26 -2.45 7.08
N ILE A 79 -17.14 -3.72 7.48
CA ILE A 79 -17.02 -4.84 6.54
C ILE A 79 -18.37 -5.53 6.43
N PHE A 80 -18.86 -5.71 5.22
CA PHE A 80 -20.01 -6.55 4.91
C PHE A 80 -19.54 -7.88 4.36
N LYS A 81 -19.86 -8.95 5.08
CA LYS A 81 -19.67 -10.32 4.60
C LYS A 81 -20.88 -10.72 3.80
N CYS A 82 -20.67 -10.92 2.51
CA CYS A 82 -21.71 -11.05 1.53
C CYS A 82 -21.68 -12.43 0.88
N VAL A 83 -22.84 -12.91 0.48
CA VAL A 83 -22.99 -14.13 -0.33
C VAL A 83 -23.81 -13.83 -1.59
N PHE A 84 -23.36 -14.34 -2.73
CA PHE A 84 -24.04 -14.30 -4.03
C PHE A 84 -24.48 -15.71 -4.39
N ASN A 85 -25.70 -15.85 -4.92
CA ASN A 85 -26.26 -17.12 -5.39
C ASN A 85 -26.08 -18.30 -4.39
N ASN A 86 -25.98 -17.97 -3.10
CA ASN A 86 -25.76 -18.86 -1.95
C ASN A 86 -24.39 -19.57 -1.88
N ASN A 87 -23.47 -19.35 -2.80
CA ASN A 87 -22.21 -20.12 -2.89
C ASN A 87 -20.94 -19.29 -3.15
N TYR A 88 -21.06 -18.03 -3.57
CA TYR A 88 -19.91 -17.14 -3.73
C TYR A 88 -19.84 -16.17 -2.56
N PHE A 89 -18.67 -16.02 -1.95
CA PHE A 89 -18.49 -15.19 -0.75
C PHE A 89 -17.56 -14.02 -1.05
N GLU A 90 -17.92 -12.83 -0.59
CA GLU A 90 -17.05 -11.65 -0.69
C GLU A 90 -17.10 -10.80 0.56
N ASN A 91 -16.02 -10.05 0.77
CA ASN A 91 -15.93 -9.04 1.81
C ASN A 91 -15.91 -7.67 1.14
N ILE A 92 -16.92 -6.85 1.43
CA ILE A 92 -17.01 -5.47 0.97
C ILE A 92 -16.64 -4.57 2.14
N VAL A 93 -15.71 -3.63 1.92
CA VAL A 93 -15.36 -2.61 2.91
C VAL A 93 -16.03 -1.31 2.50
N GLN A 94 -16.69 -0.63 3.45
CA GLN A 94 -17.34 0.65 3.20
C GLN A 94 -16.95 1.67 4.27
N SER A 95 -16.75 2.91 3.84
CA SER A 95 -16.63 4.07 4.73
C SER A 95 -17.97 4.41 5.37
N PRO A 96 -17.99 4.91 6.62
CA PRO A 96 -19.19 5.41 7.29
C PRO A 96 -19.92 6.55 6.55
N ASP A 97 -19.25 7.23 5.61
CA ASP A 97 -19.80 8.44 4.99
C ASP A 97 -20.74 8.15 3.79
N LYS A 98 -21.81 8.96 3.76
CA LYS A 98 -22.86 9.12 2.73
C LYS A 98 -23.90 8.01 2.52
N LEU A 99 -23.59 6.73 2.65
CA LEU A 99 -24.58 5.66 2.40
C LEU A 99 -25.01 4.88 3.64
N THR A 100 -24.20 4.89 4.70
CA THR A 100 -24.31 4.01 5.87
C THR A 100 -24.70 4.72 7.15
N THR A 101 -24.69 6.06 7.17
CA THR A 101 -25.05 6.82 8.36
C THR A 101 -26.57 6.79 8.57
N GLY A 102 -27.04 5.80 9.33
CA GLY A 102 -28.44 5.68 9.79
C GLY A 102 -29.35 4.80 8.93
N SER A 103 -28.92 4.34 7.74
CA SER A 103 -29.72 3.42 6.91
C SER A 103 -29.72 1.98 7.48
N PRO A 104 -30.88 1.28 7.49
CA PRO A 104 -30.95 -0.13 7.84
C PRO A 104 -30.10 -1.00 6.90
N ILE A 105 -29.50 -2.08 7.43
CA ILE A 105 -28.63 -2.99 6.67
C ILE A 105 -29.30 -3.58 5.41
N TYR A 106 -30.63 -3.74 5.44
CA TYR A 106 -31.40 -4.21 4.29
C TYR A 106 -31.39 -3.23 3.11
N GLU A 107 -31.42 -1.91 3.36
CA GLU A 107 -31.34 -0.91 2.29
C GLU A 107 -29.95 -0.87 1.66
N ILE A 108 -28.91 -0.95 2.50
CA ILE A 108 -27.53 -1.06 2.05
C ILE A 108 -27.38 -2.31 1.18
N SER A 109 -27.92 -3.45 1.65
CA SER A 109 -27.89 -4.71 0.93
C SER A 109 -28.53 -4.60 -0.46
N LYS A 110 -29.71 -3.95 -0.55
CA LYS A 110 -30.40 -3.73 -1.83
C LYS A 110 -29.62 -2.84 -2.81
N LYS A 111 -28.99 -1.77 -2.31
CA LYS A 111 -28.20 -0.86 -3.16
C LYS A 111 -26.98 -1.58 -3.77
N ILE A 112 -26.28 -2.37 -2.95
CA ILE A 112 -25.16 -3.19 -3.42
C ILE A 112 -25.67 -4.22 -4.44
N GLU A 113 -26.75 -4.92 -4.13
CA GLU A 113 -27.36 -5.92 -5.02
C GLU A 113 -27.69 -5.35 -6.41
N LEU A 114 -28.30 -4.17 -6.47
CA LEU A 114 -28.68 -3.52 -7.73
C LEU A 114 -27.47 -3.23 -8.62
N ILE A 115 -26.43 -2.63 -8.06
CA ILE A 115 -25.19 -2.32 -8.81
C ILE A 115 -24.51 -3.60 -9.25
N LEU A 116 -24.43 -4.61 -8.38
CA LEU A 116 -23.80 -5.87 -8.75
C LEU A 116 -24.55 -6.59 -9.87
N LYS A 117 -25.88 -6.65 -9.82
CA LYS A 117 -26.73 -7.21 -10.89
C LYS A 117 -26.59 -6.45 -12.22
N GLN A 118 -26.41 -5.13 -12.16
CA GLN A 118 -26.27 -4.30 -13.35
C GLN A 118 -24.98 -4.64 -14.10
N PHE A 119 -23.86 -4.76 -13.40
CA PHE A 119 -22.54 -4.75 -14.04
C PHE A 119 -21.79 -6.09 -14.04
N PHE A 120 -22.19 -7.05 -13.20
CA PHE A 120 -21.42 -8.25 -12.96
C PHE A 120 -22.20 -9.55 -13.20
N LEU A 121 -21.43 -10.56 -13.57
CA LEU A 121 -21.76 -11.98 -13.51
C LEU A 121 -20.95 -12.60 -12.36
N THR A 122 -21.34 -13.79 -11.93
CA THR A 122 -20.51 -14.64 -11.07
C THR A 122 -19.23 -15.06 -11.78
N SER A 123 -18.26 -15.61 -11.05
CA SER A 123 -17.00 -16.10 -11.63
C SER A 123 -17.20 -17.20 -12.69
N ASN A 124 -18.30 -17.95 -12.63
CA ASN A 124 -18.67 -18.94 -13.64
C ASN A 124 -19.40 -18.35 -14.86
N GLY A 125 -19.74 -17.07 -14.84
CA GLY A 125 -20.47 -16.38 -15.91
C GLY A 125 -21.99 -16.36 -15.76
N ASP A 126 -22.53 -16.83 -14.63
CA ASP A 126 -23.97 -16.79 -14.37
C ASP A 126 -24.42 -15.41 -13.86
N GLU A 127 -25.66 -15.02 -14.13
CA GLU A 127 -26.28 -13.83 -13.55
C GLU A 127 -26.36 -13.90 -12.02
N ILE A 128 -26.24 -12.75 -11.37
CA ILE A 128 -26.44 -12.65 -9.91
C ILE A 128 -27.94 -12.61 -9.66
N ILE A 129 -28.48 -13.64 -9.02
CA ILE A 129 -29.91 -13.77 -8.75
C ILE A 129 -30.22 -13.30 -7.33
N ASN A 130 -29.39 -13.73 -6.36
CA ASN A 130 -29.57 -13.44 -4.94
C ASN A 130 -28.31 -12.82 -4.35
N PHE A 131 -28.49 -11.79 -3.51
CA PHE A 131 -27.43 -11.18 -2.71
C PHE A 131 -27.88 -11.05 -1.26
N LYS A 132 -27.01 -11.37 -0.32
CA LYS A 132 -27.28 -11.17 1.10
C LYS A 132 -26.01 -10.79 1.85
N ILE A 133 -26.13 -9.75 2.67
CA ILE A 133 -25.19 -9.50 3.77
C ILE A 133 -25.60 -10.42 4.92
N TYR A 134 -24.76 -11.40 5.26
CA TYR A 134 -25.07 -12.37 6.32
C TYR A 134 -24.39 -12.03 7.65
N SER A 135 -23.36 -11.19 7.62
CA SER A 135 -22.63 -10.77 8.81
C SER A 135 -21.87 -9.46 8.55
N THR A 136 -21.54 -8.75 9.62
CA THR A 136 -20.61 -7.62 9.60
C THR A 136 -19.28 -8.02 10.24
N GLY A 137 -18.18 -7.47 9.73
CA GLY A 137 -16.84 -7.72 10.28
C GLY A 137 -16.49 -6.80 11.43
N LYS A 138 -15.43 -7.17 12.17
CA LYS A 138 -14.87 -6.37 13.28
C LYS A 138 -13.71 -5.49 12.80
N TYR A 139 -13.38 -4.45 13.57
CA TYR A 139 -12.24 -3.56 13.30
C TYR A 139 -10.90 -4.31 13.07
N ASN A 140 -10.64 -5.40 13.79
CA ASN A 140 -9.42 -6.19 13.60
C ASN A 140 -9.31 -6.85 12.20
N GLU A 141 -10.44 -7.11 11.55
CA GLU A 141 -10.45 -7.62 10.17
C GLU A 141 -10.13 -6.49 9.17
N ILE A 142 -10.51 -5.24 9.47
CA ILE A 142 -10.20 -4.05 8.68
C ILE A 142 -8.68 -3.79 8.66
N LEU A 143 -7.96 -4.12 9.73
CA LEU A 143 -6.50 -4.03 9.77
C LEU A 143 -5.80 -4.87 8.69
N ARG A 144 -6.43 -5.94 8.17
CA ARG A 144 -5.91 -6.75 7.06
C ARG A 144 -5.99 -6.04 5.71
N TYR A 145 -7.01 -5.21 5.55
CA TYR A 145 -7.29 -4.39 4.37
C TYR A 145 -6.61 -3.03 4.43
N LYS A 146 -6.11 -2.63 5.61
CA LYS A 146 -5.19 -1.50 5.69
C LYS A 146 -4.08 -1.78 4.71
N LYS A 147 -3.82 -0.84 3.80
CA LYS A 147 -2.60 -0.82 3.02
C LYS A 147 -1.51 -0.95 4.07
N LYS A 148 -0.93 -2.16 4.18
CA LYS A 148 0.50 -2.25 4.33
C LYS A 148 0.99 -1.58 3.08
N ARG A 149 1.00 -0.25 3.14
CA ARG A 149 2.05 0.52 2.53
C ARG A 149 3.27 -0.34 2.84
N LYS A 150 3.87 -0.99 1.82
CA LYS A 150 5.32 -1.18 1.86
C LYS A 150 5.88 0.24 1.79
N TYR A 151 5.69 0.92 2.90
CA TYR A 151 6.51 1.95 3.42
C TYR A 151 6.84 1.29 4.74
N SER A 152 8.10 0.88 4.85
CA SER A 152 8.75 0.43 6.08
C SER A 152 7.92 0.82 7.30
N ASN A 153 7.54 -0.17 8.09
CA ASN A 153 6.75 -0.01 9.31
C ASN A 153 7.61 0.65 10.41
N GLN A 154 8.11 1.83 10.13
CA GLN A 154 8.95 2.65 10.97
C GLN A 154 8.79 4.06 10.37
N PHE A 155 8.77 5.16 11.10
CA PHE A 155 9.75 5.55 12.10
C PHE A 155 9.03 6.36 13.17
N VAL A 156 9.35 5.99 14.40
CA VAL A 156 9.30 6.87 15.55
C VAL A 156 10.62 7.64 15.57
N MET A 157 10.54 8.92 15.90
CA MET A 157 11.64 9.87 15.90
C MET A 157 12.56 9.77 17.13
N PRO A 158 13.74 10.42 17.09
CA PRO A 158 14.93 9.94 17.76
C PRO A 158 14.94 10.35 19.23
N HIS A 159 15.40 9.44 20.09
CA HIS A 159 16.03 9.85 21.34
C HIS A 159 17.26 9.01 21.67
N GLN A 160 18.20 9.73 22.28
CA GLN A 160 19.59 9.41 22.56
C GLN A 160 19.67 8.28 23.60
N ASN A 161 20.50 7.28 23.34
CA ASN A 161 20.98 6.23 24.27
C ASN A 161 20.30 4.84 24.25
N SER A 162 20.37 4.11 23.13
CA SER A 162 20.41 2.64 23.21
C SER A 162 21.08 1.96 22.01
N ASN A 163 22.30 1.44 22.19
CA ASN A 163 22.96 0.34 21.43
C ASN A 163 22.87 0.32 19.89
N THR A 164 22.75 1.46 19.21
CA THR A 164 22.74 1.61 17.73
C THR A 164 23.97 1.02 17.05
N SER A 165 25.14 1.11 17.70
CA SER A 165 26.42 0.59 17.19
C SER A 165 26.40 -0.89 16.78
N LYS A 166 25.59 -1.76 17.39
CA LYS A 166 25.61 -3.20 17.06
C LYS A 166 24.93 -3.53 15.73
N ILE A 167 23.85 -2.84 15.38
CA ILE A 167 23.13 -3.11 14.12
C ILE A 167 23.85 -2.46 12.93
N GLU A 168 24.40 -1.27 13.13
CA GLU A 168 25.27 -0.62 12.14
C GLU A 168 26.50 -1.47 11.88
N GLU A 169 27.13 -2.03 12.91
CA GLU A 169 28.28 -2.94 12.76
C GLU A 169 27.91 -4.23 12.00
N ILE A 170 26.75 -4.84 12.29
CA ILE A 170 26.25 -5.99 11.51
C ILE A 170 26.10 -5.61 10.03
N PHE A 171 25.48 -4.46 9.76
CA PHE A 171 25.26 -4.01 8.40
C PHE A 171 26.56 -3.66 7.66
N LYS A 172 27.47 -2.97 8.34
CA LYS A 172 28.81 -2.63 7.87
C LYS A 172 29.58 -3.87 7.47
N ASN A 173 29.64 -4.87 8.34
CA ASN A 173 30.31 -6.14 8.06
C ASN A 173 29.68 -6.83 6.84
N ALA A 174 28.36 -6.79 6.69
CA ALA A 174 27.67 -7.36 5.55
C ALA A 174 27.97 -6.64 4.23
N LEU A 175 28.03 -5.29 4.23
CA LEU A 175 28.46 -4.51 3.07
C LEU A 175 29.90 -4.85 2.67
N GLN A 176 30.82 -4.92 3.64
CA GLN A 176 32.23 -5.28 3.43
C GLN A 176 32.37 -6.69 2.86
N ASN A 177 31.68 -7.67 3.44
CA ASN A 177 31.69 -9.07 2.96
C ASN A 177 31.18 -9.19 1.51
N ASN A 178 30.24 -8.31 1.12
CA ASN A 178 29.70 -8.25 -0.24
C ASN A 178 30.50 -7.30 -1.16
N LYS A 179 31.64 -6.76 -0.70
CA LYS A 179 32.52 -5.86 -1.46
C LYS A 179 31.79 -4.61 -1.99
N ILE A 180 30.82 -4.12 -1.23
CA ILE A 180 30.11 -2.87 -1.54
C ILE A 180 30.89 -1.74 -0.89
N GLU A 181 31.26 -0.74 -1.69
CA GLU A 181 31.97 0.45 -1.20
C GLU A 181 30.98 1.47 -0.61
N PHE A 182 31.28 1.99 0.58
CA PHE A 182 30.44 2.95 1.26
C PHE A 182 31.24 3.97 2.08
N ASP A 183 30.60 5.09 2.41
CA ASP A 183 31.03 6.06 3.41
C ASP A 183 30.10 5.99 4.62
N GLU A 184 30.66 5.99 5.83
CA GLU A 184 29.91 5.96 7.08
C GLU A 184 29.57 7.38 7.54
N GLN A 185 28.42 7.55 8.20
CA GLN A 185 28.00 8.83 8.78
C GLN A 185 28.09 9.99 7.78
N TYR A 186 27.63 9.74 6.55
CA TYR A 186 27.78 10.66 5.43
C TYR A 186 26.84 11.85 5.56
N GLU A 187 27.42 13.04 5.57
CA GLU A 187 26.69 14.29 5.71
C GLU A 187 26.15 14.80 4.36
N ILE A 188 24.85 15.09 4.32
CA ILE A 188 24.17 15.65 3.15
C ILE A 188 23.88 17.11 3.41
N LEU A 189 24.37 17.97 2.53
CA LEU A 189 24.19 19.41 2.62
C LEU A 189 23.11 19.89 1.65
N SER A 190 22.31 20.87 2.09
CA SER A 190 21.34 21.60 1.27
C SER A 190 21.46 23.08 1.59
N ASN A 191 21.86 23.90 0.63
CA ASN A 191 22.10 25.35 0.79
C ASN A 191 22.99 25.68 2.01
N ASP A 192 24.16 25.03 2.09
CA ASP A 192 25.16 25.19 3.15
C ASP A 192 24.66 24.87 4.58
N LYS A 193 23.57 24.11 4.67
CA LYS A 193 23.04 23.56 5.93
C LYS A 193 22.94 22.05 5.83
N THR A 194 23.31 21.37 6.91
CA THR A 194 23.14 19.94 7.06
C THR A 194 21.66 19.56 6.94
N LEU A 195 21.34 18.83 5.89
CA LEU A 195 20.00 18.28 5.63
C LEU A 195 19.80 16.97 6.41
N SER A 196 20.81 16.10 6.39
CA SER A 196 20.79 14.83 7.12
C SER A 196 22.20 14.24 7.25
N ILE A 197 22.39 13.38 8.24
CA ILE A 197 23.56 12.50 8.35
C ILE A 197 23.03 11.08 8.23
N VAL A 198 23.55 10.31 7.27
CA VAL A 198 23.10 8.94 6.99
C VAL A 198 24.10 7.92 7.50
N ASP A 199 23.64 6.74 7.89
CA ASP A 199 24.53 5.72 8.45
C ASP A 199 25.52 5.21 7.40
N PHE A 200 25.03 4.94 6.17
CA PHE A 200 25.88 4.59 5.04
C PHE A 200 25.46 5.30 3.74
N HIS A 201 26.43 5.83 3.00
CA HIS A 201 26.26 6.28 1.62
C HIS A 201 27.02 5.32 0.69
N ILE A 202 26.36 4.78 -0.33
CA ILE A 202 27.02 3.88 -1.27
C ILE A 202 27.83 4.71 -2.27
N LYS A 203 29.15 4.48 -2.31
CA LYS A 203 30.09 5.28 -3.12
C LYS A 203 29.69 5.27 -4.59
N ASN A 204 29.94 6.42 -5.24
CA ASN A 204 29.65 6.64 -6.66
C ASN A 204 28.16 6.46 -7.03
N THR A 205 27.25 6.44 -6.05
CA THR A 205 25.80 6.37 -6.30
C THR A 205 25.08 7.46 -5.50
N LYS A 206 23.79 7.64 -5.78
CA LYS A 206 22.90 8.45 -4.93
C LYS A 206 22.08 7.58 -3.98
N ILE A 207 22.63 6.47 -3.48
CA ILE A 207 21.93 5.56 -2.58
C ILE A 207 22.38 5.82 -1.14
N LEU A 208 21.42 6.03 -0.26
CA LEU A 208 21.60 6.32 1.17
C LEU A 208 20.95 5.19 1.97
N ILE A 209 21.59 4.78 3.05
CA ILE A 209 21.13 3.71 3.94
C ILE A 209 21.06 4.24 5.37
N TYR A 210 19.95 3.97 6.01
CA TYR A 210 19.74 4.18 7.44
C TYR A 210 19.47 2.84 8.15
N CYS A 211 20.06 2.64 9.32
CA CYS A 211 19.94 1.47 10.17
C CYS A 211 19.24 1.83 11.47
N ASP A 212 17.94 1.57 11.55
CA ASP A 212 17.12 2.08 12.63
C ASP A 212 16.89 1.07 13.74
N GLY A 213 17.39 1.37 14.94
CA GLY A 213 17.24 0.55 16.14
C GLY A 213 15.79 0.38 16.63
N TYR A 214 15.53 -0.70 17.37
CA TYR A 214 14.20 -1.00 17.90
C TYR A 214 13.93 -0.21 19.20
N LYS A 215 13.02 0.78 19.19
CA LYS A 215 12.04 1.03 20.28
C LYS A 215 11.05 2.18 20.03
N PHE A 216 9.90 2.03 20.66
CA PHE A 216 8.63 2.75 20.52
C PHE A 216 8.60 4.12 21.22
N HIS A 217 7.91 5.10 20.60
CA HIS A 217 7.01 6.13 21.15
C HIS A 217 6.69 7.22 20.10
N SER A 218 5.52 7.11 19.46
CA SER A 218 5.04 8.00 18.39
C SER A 218 4.70 9.41 18.87
N ASP A 219 5.45 10.41 18.38
CA ASP A 219 5.07 11.82 18.47
C ASP A 219 4.88 12.38 17.05
N GLU A 220 3.67 12.87 16.74
CA GLU A 220 3.21 13.21 15.38
C GLU A 220 4.00 14.37 14.73
N SER A 221 4.48 15.31 15.56
CA SER A 221 5.20 16.50 15.11
C SER A 221 6.53 16.16 14.44
N THR A 222 7.11 15.04 14.85
CA THR A 222 8.43 14.60 14.44
C THR A 222 8.30 13.78 13.14
N MET A 223 7.27 12.94 13.00
CA MET A 223 6.96 12.25 11.73
C MET A 223 6.78 13.19 10.53
N LEU A 224 6.24 14.40 10.75
CA LEU A 224 6.09 15.41 9.70
C LEU A 224 7.43 16.01 9.24
N LYS A 225 8.44 16.04 10.12
CA LYS A 225 9.80 16.53 9.79
C LYS A 225 10.55 15.51 8.94
N ASP A 226 10.50 14.21 9.27
CA ASP A 226 11.11 13.14 8.45
C ASP A 226 10.52 13.11 7.05
N LYS A 227 9.19 13.22 6.93
CA LYS A 227 8.51 13.28 5.63
C LYS A 227 8.93 14.48 4.78
N LYS A 228 9.33 15.59 5.39
CA LYS A 228 9.88 16.75 4.65
C LYS A 228 11.32 16.45 4.21
N GLN A 229 12.12 15.85 5.08
CA GLN A 229 13.50 15.47 4.80
C GLN A 229 13.59 14.44 3.66
N ASP A 230 12.80 13.38 3.69
CA ASP A 230 12.78 12.36 2.62
C ASP A 230 12.38 12.95 1.26
N ARG A 231 11.40 13.86 1.25
CA ARG A 231 10.99 14.56 0.03
C ARG A 231 12.11 15.43 -0.53
N LEU A 232 12.84 16.11 0.34
CA LEU A 232 14.01 16.91 -0.07
C LEU A 232 15.13 16.01 -0.61
N LEU A 233 15.44 14.89 0.06
CA LEU A 233 16.44 13.93 -0.41
C LEU A 233 16.07 13.34 -1.78
N GLN A 234 14.80 12.96 -1.97
CA GLN A 234 14.30 12.47 -3.26
C GLN A 234 14.35 13.57 -4.33
N TYR A 235 14.02 14.81 -4.00
CA TYR A 235 14.14 15.96 -4.89
C TYR A 235 15.59 16.15 -5.36
N TYR A 236 16.57 15.97 -4.47
CA TYR A 236 18.01 15.99 -4.83
C TYR A 236 18.49 14.72 -5.57
N GLY A 237 17.58 13.80 -5.86
CA GLY A 237 17.83 12.59 -6.65
C GLY A 237 18.36 11.41 -5.84
N TYR A 238 18.34 11.49 -4.51
CA TYR A 238 18.75 10.36 -3.66
C TYR A 238 17.69 9.28 -3.60
N LYS A 239 18.16 8.03 -3.48
CA LYS A 239 17.38 6.85 -3.15
C LYS A 239 17.69 6.47 -1.71
N VAL A 240 16.66 6.54 -0.87
CA VAL A 240 16.79 6.28 0.56
C VAL A 240 16.31 4.85 0.83
N LEU A 241 17.18 4.04 1.39
CA LEU A 241 16.89 2.73 1.96
C LEU A 241 16.97 2.85 3.48
N ARG A 242 16.07 2.16 4.16
CA ARG A 242 15.94 2.29 5.60
C ARG A 242 15.52 0.95 6.19
N PHE A 243 16.40 0.38 7.01
CA PHE A 243 16.28 -0.98 7.50
C PHE A 243 16.06 -0.98 9.00
N MET A 244 15.06 -1.73 9.47
CA MET A 244 14.87 -1.94 10.89
C MET A 244 15.99 -2.78 11.47
N GLY A 245 16.35 -2.54 12.72
CA GLY A 245 17.19 -3.46 13.50
C GLY A 245 16.64 -4.88 13.51
N SER A 246 15.31 -5.06 13.50
CA SER A 246 14.69 -6.40 13.37
C SER A 246 14.83 -7.02 11.98
N GLU A 247 14.89 -6.21 10.91
CA GLU A 247 15.15 -6.68 9.54
C GLU A 247 16.63 -7.07 9.39
N ILE A 248 17.53 -6.21 9.89
CA ILE A 248 18.98 -6.43 9.89
C ILE A 248 19.35 -7.69 10.67
N VAL A 249 18.82 -7.84 11.90
CA VAL A 249 19.09 -9.01 12.75
C VAL A 249 18.34 -10.25 12.26
N GLY A 250 17.15 -10.07 11.70
CA GLY A 250 16.31 -11.19 11.24
C GLY A 250 16.81 -11.82 9.95
N ASN A 251 17.26 -11.02 8.99
CA ASN A 251 17.78 -11.48 7.71
C ASN A 251 18.66 -10.43 7.02
N ILE A 252 19.93 -10.36 7.42
CA ILE A 252 20.89 -9.42 6.84
C ILE A 252 21.12 -9.66 5.33
N ASP A 253 21.07 -10.91 4.88
CA ASP A 253 21.28 -11.25 3.46
C ASP A 253 20.18 -10.69 2.57
N GLU A 254 18.93 -10.67 3.05
CA GLU A 254 17.81 -10.03 2.34
C GLU A 254 17.97 -8.52 2.26
N CYS A 255 18.46 -7.88 3.34
CA CYS A 255 18.76 -6.45 3.31
C CYS A 255 19.85 -6.12 2.28
N ILE A 256 20.92 -6.92 2.22
CA ILE A 256 21.99 -6.75 1.24
C ILE A 256 21.52 -7.05 -0.19
N MET A 257 20.62 -8.02 -0.37
CA MET A 257 20.00 -8.28 -1.67
C MET A 257 19.22 -7.05 -2.15
N GLU A 258 18.47 -6.40 -1.28
CA GLU A 258 17.76 -5.16 -1.60
C GLU A 258 18.73 -4.03 -1.98
N VAL A 259 19.81 -3.83 -1.22
CA VAL A 259 20.86 -2.85 -1.56
C VAL A 259 21.43 -3.13 -2.95
N ASN A 260 21.76 -4.38 -3.26
CA ASN A 260 22.28 -4.78 -4.57
C ASN A 260 21.29 -4.55 -5.72
N LEU A 261 19.99 -4.77 -5.49
CA LEU A 261 18.95 -4.45 -6.49
C LEU A 261 18.92 -2.95 -6.79
N PHE A 262 19.07 -2.11 -5.76
CA PHE A 262 19.14 -0.66 -5.93
C PHE A 262 20.44 -0.24 -6.64
N ILE A 263 21.59 -0.81 -6.29
CA ILE A 263 22.86 -0.55 -6.99
C ILE A 263 22.74 -0.95 -8.47
N ARG A 264 22.18 -2.11 -8.80
CA ARG A 264 21.98 -2.53 -10.20
C ARG A 264 21.06 -1.60 -10.98
N LYS A 265 20.00 -1.09 -10.33
CA LYS A 265 18.99 -0.25 -10.97
C LYS A 265 19.42 1.21 -11.11
N PHE A 266 20.21 1.73 -10.16
CA PHE A 266 20.49 3.16 -10.02
C PHE A 266 21.99 3.51 -9.96
N GLY A 267 22.88 2.53 -9.90
CA GLY A 267 24.33 2.71 -9.78
C GLY A 267 25.05 2.94 -11.11
N CYS A 268 24.37 2.83 -12.26
CA CYS A 268 24.92 3.18 -13.56
C CYS A 268 24.39 4.54 -14.01
N ASN A 269 24.97 5.62 -13.50
CA ASN A 269 24.96 6.92 -14.16
C ASN A 269 26.42 7.33 -14.35
N SER A 270 27.01 6.90 -15.47
CA SER A 270 28.14 7.59 -16.10
C SER A 270 27.58 8.63 -17.06
#